data_AF-A0A9W6ZI79-F1
#
_entry.id   AF-A0A9W6ZI79-F1
#
_cell.length_a   1.000
_cell.length_b   1.000
_cell.length_c   1.000
_cell.angle_alpha   90.00
_cell.angle_beta   90.00
_cell.angle_gamma   90.00
#
_symmetry.space_group_name_H-M   'P 1'
#
loop_
_entity.id
_entity.type
_entity.pdbx_description
1 polymer ?
#
loop_
_entity_poly.entity_id
_entity_poly.type
_entity_poly.pdbx_seq_one_letter_code
_entity_poly.pdbx_strand_id
1 'polypeptide(L)'
;MDISLVSTKLGPSGFTLSPEEASGVEVAMIQRQMEEKLDSKLKFWGKLIGEEQDYLLAYSLTPAFGFPSKKFYFCTTANFTLKQLPELSEEYITKSKGVTGRFRGDPSFPLEEPPEDAPEAEEGVEVESFREIHRLAFTVATIDHDVAVVPVGAFIADAAKQIIPNKAYSGLSYGAAGALRSYCHFRPAESPLAVASLEKPGLARPGDIFDAIEDDKPTGTWSVTYDSSNTAACVKSFYWPGYFFFQTVGAAEYGGVYFGNGMPNKELAFGL
;
A
#
# COMPACT_ATOMS: atom_id res chain seq x y z
N MET A 1 2.56 -7.62 2.97
CA MET A 1 2.22 -8.87 3.70
C MET A 1 3.07 -10.02 3.18
N ASP A 2 3.31 -11.07 3.97
CA ASP A 2 3.85 -12.33 3.45
C ASP A 2 2.76 -13.03 2.63
N ILE A 3 3.08 -13.49 1.41
CA ILE A 3 2.08 -14.04 0.48
C ILE A 3 1.43 -15.31 1.02
N SER A 4 2.16 -16.11 1.82
CA SER A 4 1.64 -17.34 2.44
C SER A 4 0.50 -17.05 3.42
N LEU A 5 0.52 -15.87 4.05
CA LEU A 5 -0.52 -15.44 4.98
C LEU A 5 -1.77 -14.93 4.25
N VAL A 6 -1.67 -14.61 2.95
CA VAL A 6 -2.78 -14.00 2.20
C VAL A 6 -3.94 -14.99 2.13
N SER A 7 -3.68 -16.22 1.70
CA SER A 7 -4.72 -17.26 1.59
C SER A 7 -5.32 -17.63 2.96
N THR A 8 -4.50 -17.69 4.02
CA THR A 8 -4.94 -18.15 5.34
C THR A 8 -5.67 -17.07 6.16
N LYS A 9 -5.21 -15.82 6.10
CA LYS A 9 -5.76 -14.72 6.91
C LYS A 9 -6.84 -13.91 6.20
N LEU A 10 -6.88 -13.95 4.86
CA LEU A 10 -7.87 -13.19 4.06
C LEU A 10 -8.98 -14.07 3.47
N GLY A 11 -8.94 -15.39 3.64
CA GLY A 11 -10.07 -16.26 3.27
C GLY A 11 -11.44 -15.73 3.75
N PRO A 12 -11.57 -15.22 5.00
CA PRO A 12 -12.84 -14.64 5.49
C PRO A 12 -13.27 -13.33 4.82
N SER A 13 -12.38 -12.61 4.12
CA SER A 13 -12.74 -11.37 3.40
C SER A 13 -13.36 -11.65 2.03
N GLY A 14 -13.30 -12.89 1.54
CA GLY A 14 -13.77 -13.27 0.21
C GLY A 14 -12.81 -12.90 -0.92
N PHE A 15 -11.67 -12.28 -0.60
CA PHE A 15 -10.64 -11.91 -1.57
C PHE A 15 -9.39 -12.76 -1.37
N THR A 16 -9.11 -13.61 -2.35
CA THR A 16 -7.96 -14.52 -2.36
C THR A 16 -7.26 -14.48 -3.70
N LEU A 17 -5.97 -14.84 -3.70
CA LEU A 17 -5.23 -15.12 -4.92
C LEU A 17 -5.54 -16.53 -5.41
N SER A 18 -5.51 -16.74 -6.73
CA SER A 18 -5.49 -18.10 -7.27
C SER A 18 -4.17 -18.79 -6.90
N PRO A 19 -4.12 -20.15 -6.86
CA PRO A 19 -2.87 -20.85 -6.59
C PRO A 19 -1.75 -20.50 -7.57
N GLU A 20 -2.11 -20.28 -8.85
CA GLU A 20 -1.18 -19.85 -9.89
C GLU A 20 -0.64 -18.45 -9.63
N GLU A 21 -1.51 -17.50 -9.29
CA GLU A 21 -1.10 -16.13 -8.94
C GLU A 21 -0.20 -16.11 -7.70
N ALA A 22 -0.56 -16.88 -6.67
CA ALA A 22 0.20 -16.95 -5.43
C ALA A 22 1.61 -17.49 -5.67
N SER A 23 1.75 -18.63 -6.34
CA SER A 23 3.05 -19.22 -6.65
C SER A 23 3.84 -18.37 -7.65
N GLY A 24 3.19 -17.82 -8.67
CA GLY A 24 3.82 -16.96 -9.67
C GLY A 24 4.44 -15.72 -9.05
N VAL A 25 3.68 -14.99 -8.22
CA VAL A 25 4.16 -13.79 -7.53
C VAL A 25 5.24 -14.13 -6.49
N GLU A 26 5.12 -15.24 -5.76
CA GLU A 26 6.14 -15.66 -4.80
C GLU A 26 7.51 -15.87 -5.47
N VAL A 27 7.54 -16.61 -6.58
CA VAL A 27 8.75 -16.83 -7.37
C VAL A 27 9.29 -15.52 -7.93
N ALA A 28 8.41 -14.67 -8.46
CA ALA A 28 8.78 -13.37 -9.00
C ALA A 28 9.43 -12.46 -7.94
N MET A 29 8.88 -12.45 -6.73
CA MET A 29 9.41 -11.68 -5.60
C MET A 29 10.81 -12.18 -5.21
N ILE A 30 11.02 -13.50 -5.15
CA ILE A 30 12.34 -14.07 -4.83
C ILE A 30 13.36 -13.70 -5.91
N GLN A 31 12.99 -13.86 -7.19
CA GLN A 31 13.86 -13.53 -8.31
C GLN A 31 14.26 -12.05 -8.29
N ARG A 32 13.29 -11.14 -8.15
CA ARG A 32 13.55 -9.70 -8.13
C ARG A 32 14.39 -9.27 -6.94
N GLN A 33 14.17 -9.89 -5.76
CA GLN A 33 14.98 -9.64 -4.58
C GLN A 33 16.44 -10.02 -4.79
N MET A 34 16.71 -11.12 -5.48
CA MET A 34 18.09 -11.56 -5.81
C MET A 34 18.74 -10.69 -6.88
N GLU A 35 18.01 -10.31 -7.92
CA GLU A 35 18.51 -9.47 -9.02
C GLU A 35 18.97 -8.08 -8.53
N GLU A 36 18.14 -7.42 -7.72
CA GLU A 36 18.44 -6.07 -7.22
C GLU A 36 19.20 -6.06 -5.89
N LYS A 37 19.45 -7.23 -5.27
CA LYS A 37 20.09 -7.38 -3.96
C LYS A 37 19.43 -6.49 -2.89
N LEU A 38 18.10 -6.53 -2.82
CA LEU A 38 17.33 -5.69 -1.89
C LEU A 38 17.63 -6.08 -0.44
N ASP A 39 17.94 -5.09 0.40
CA ASP A 39 18.19 -5.28 1.83
C ASP A 39 16.96 -5.79 2.59
N SER A 40 15.78 -5.33 2.16
CA SER A 40 14.49 -5.72 2.73
C SER A 40 13.78 -6.75 1.86
N LYS A 41 13.13 -7.72 2.51
CA LYS A 41 12.22 -8.67 1.84
C LYS A 41 11.09 -7.91 1.14
N LEU A 42 10.75 -8.35 -0.07
CA LEU A 42 9.55 -7.91 -0.77
C LEU A 42 8.32 -8.36 0.02
N LYS A 43 7.32 -7.48 0.08
CA LYS A 43 6.03 -7.71 0.70
C LYS A 43 4.96 -7.60 -0.37
N PHE A 44 4.01 -8.52 -0.38
CA PHE A 44 2.84 -8.40 -1.24
C PHE A 44 2.00 -7.19 -0.80
N TRP A 45 1.67 -6.32 -1.75
CA TRP A 45 0.85 -5.13 -1.53
C TRP A 45 -0.62 -5.43 -1.77
N GLY A 46 -0.94 -6.12 -2.86
CA GLY A 46 -2.31 -6.31 -3.28
C GLY A 46 -2.49 -6.62 -4.76
N LYS A 47 -3.75 -6.69 -5.16
CA LYS A 47 -4.22 -6.93 -6.52
C LYS A 47 -5.12 -5.78 -6.96
N LEU A 48 -4.77 -5.16 -8.09
CA LEU A 48 -5.61 -4.18 -8.78
C LEU A 48 -6.34 -4.89 -9.94
N ILE A 49 -7.66 -4.87 -9.89
CA ILE A 49 -8.53 -5.58 -10.83
C ILE A 49 -8.74 -4.71 -12.08
N GLY A 50 -8.30 -5.23 -13.22
CA GLY A 50 -8.46 -4.58 -14.52
C GLY A 50 -9.72 -5.04 -15.26
N GLU A 51 -9.75 -4.78 -16.56
CA GLU A 51 -10.77 -5.27 -17.49
C GLU A 51 -10.29 -6.53 -18.23
N GLU A 52 -9.08 -6.49 -18.81
CA GLU A 52 -8.48 -7.60 -19.55
C GLU A 52 -7.53 -8.41 -18.65
N GLN A 53 -6.69 -7.74 -17.86
CA GLN A 53 -5.73 -8.36 -16.96
C GLN A 53 -5.66 -7.62 -15.61
N ASP A 54 -5.29 -8.36 -14.56
CA ASP A 54 -5.12 -7.80 -13.23
C ASP A 54 -3.64 -7.50 -12.95
N TYR A 55 -3.40 -6.49 -12.13
CA TYR A 55 -2.07 -6.12 -11.65
C TYR A 55 -1.83 -6.67 -10.26
N LEU A 56 -0.76 -7.44 -10.11
CA LEU A 56 -0.29 -7.95 -8.83
C LEU A 56 0.90 -7.09 -8.38
N LEU A 57 0.81 -6.55 -7.17
CA LEU A 57 1.72 -5.53 -6.68
C LEU A 57 2.48 -6.00 -5.45
N ALA A 58 3.75 -5.63 -5.40
CA ALA A 58 4.63 -5.85 -4.27
C ALA A 58 5.40 -4.57 -3.95
N TYR A 59 5.88 -4.45 -2.72
CA TYR A 59 6.76 -3.35 -2.34
C TYR A 59 7.91 -3.83 -1.47
N SER A 60 9.02 -3.11 -1.51
CA SER A 60 10.14 -3.24 -0.57
C SER A 60 10.32 -1.94 0.20
N LEU A 61 10.78 -2.05 1.45
CA LEU A 61 11.12 -0.89 2.27
C LEU A 61 12.60 -0.61 2.13
N THR A 62 12.93 0.57 1.60
CA THR A 62 14.30 1.06 1.52
C THR A 62 14.56 2.00 2.69
N PRO A 63 15.63 1.78 3.49
CA PRO A 63 16.02 2.72 4.52
C PRO A 63 16.26 4.11 3.92
N ALA A 64 15.60 5.13 4.47
CA ALA A 64 15.76 6.51 4.07
C ALA A 64 15.77 7.40 5.33
N PHE A 65 16.29 8.62 5.19
CA PHE A 65 16.37 9.54 6.31
C PHE A 65 14.98 9.98 6.78
N GLY A 66 14.73 9.90 8.09
CA GLY A 66 13.41 10.17 8.68
C GLY A 66 12.47 8.98 8.51
N PHE A 67 11.85 8.84 7.35
CA PHE A 67 10.85 7.81 7.08
C PHE A 67 11.31 6.86 5.95
N PRO A 68 11.14 5.53 6.09
CA PRO A 68 11.56 4.58 5.06
C PRO A 68 10.77 4.75 3.76
N SER A 69 11.46 4.72 2.63
CA SER A 69 10.83 4.83 1.31
C SER A 69 10.31 3.47 0.83
N LYS A 70 9.14 3.45 0.18
CA LYS A 70 8.58 2.26 -0.45
C LYS A 70 8.93 2.24 -1.93
N LYS A 71 9.60 1.18 -2.39
CA LYS A 71 9.77 0.90 -3.81
C LYS A 71 8.71 -0.10 -4.23
N PHE A 72 7.91 0.26 -5.22
CA PHE A 72 6.81 -0.57 -5.71
C PHE A 72 7.20 -1.31 -6.99
N TYR A 73 6.69 -2.53 -7.08
CA TYR A 73 6.85 -3.42 -8.21
C TYR A 73 5.49 -3.98 -8.60
N PHE A 74 5.32 -4.26 -9.88
CA PHE A 74 4.09 -4.82 -10.43
C PHE A 74 4.40 -5.96 -11.39
N CYS A 75 3.45 -6.87 -11.54
CA CYS A 75 3.39 -7.85 -12.62
C CYS A 75 1.93 -8.01 -13.06
N THR A 76 1.70 -8.58 -14.24
CA THR A 76 0.34 -8.89 -14.70
C THR A 76 0.05 -10.38 -14.51
N THR A 77 -1.22 -10.75 -14.48
CA THR A 77 -1.62 -12.16 -14.41
C THR A 77 -1.17 -12.99 -15.62
N ALA A 78 -0.87 -12.35 -16.76
CA ALA A 78 -0.31 -13.02 -17.94
C ALA A 78 1.22 -13.22 -17.86
N ASN A 79 1.93 -12.37 -17.09
CA ASN A 79 3.37 -12.45 -16.97
C ASN A 79 3.82 -12.07 -15.55
N PHE A 80 4.22 -13.09 -14.79
CA PHE A 80 4.74 -12.97 -13.42
C PHE A 80 6.17 -12.41 -13.34
N THR A 81 6.58 -11.55 -14.28
CA THR A 81 7.86 -10.84 -14.18
C THR A 81 7.64 -9.51 -13.45
N LEU A 82 8.20 -9.38 -12.24
CA LEU A 82 8.11 -8.13 -11.48
C LEU A 82 8.96 -7.04 -12.12
N LYS A 83 8.29 -5.95 -12.51
CA LYS A 83 8.90 -4.71 -13.00
C LYS A 83 8.70 -3.61 -11.96
N GLN A 84 9.64 -2.69 -11.87
CA GLN A 84 9.52 -1.54 -10.97
C GLN A 84 8.50 -0.53 -11.52
N LEU A 85 7.69 0.07 -10.64
CA LEU A 85 6.85 1.21 -11.02
C LEU A 85 7.72 2.45 -11.25
N PRO A 86 7.43 3.26 -12.29
CA PRO A 86 8.18 4.47 -12.57
C PRO A 86 7.97 5.53 -11.47
N GLU A 87 8.97 6.37 -11.28
CA GLU A 87 8.81 7.59 -10.49
C GLU A 87 8.01 8.61 -11.30
N LEU A 88 7.05 9.28 -10.65
CA LEU A 88 6.13 10.17 -11.34
C LEU A 88 6.60 11.61 -11.32
N SER A 89 6.58 12.26 -12.48
CA SER A 89 6.70 13.71 -12.59
C SER A 89 5.42 14.41 -12.15
N GLU A 90 5.52 15.69 -11.78
CA GLU A 90 4.36 16.52 -11.39
C GLU A 90 3.30 16.61 -12.50
N GLU A 91 3.74 16.56 -13.76
CA GLU A 91 2.86 16.54 -14.94
C GLU A 91 2.01 15.26 -14.97
N TYR A 92 2.63 14.09 -14.83
CA TYR A 92 1.91 12.81 -14.83
C TYR A 92 1.01 12.64 -13.62
N ILE A 93 1.36 13.23 -12.48
CA ILE A 93 0.47 13.28 -11.31
C ILE A 93 -0.80 14.05 -11.64
N THR A 94 -0.66 15.22 -12.28
CA THR A 94 -1.81 16.06 -12.66
C THR A 94 -2.69 15.35 -13.69
N LYS A 95 -2.09 14.73 -14.70
CA LYS A 95 -2.80 13.93 -15.71
C LYS A 95 -3.53 12.74 -15.08
N SER A 96 -2.86 12.01 -14.18
CA SER A 96 -3.45 10.85 -13.48
C SER A 96 -4.66 11.21 -12.62
N LYS A 97 -4.71 12.42 -12.05
CA LYS A 97 -5.87 12.92 -11.30
C LYS A 97 -7.09 13.15 -12.19
N GLY A 98 -6.88 13.51 -13.46
CA GLY A 98 -7.94 13.75 -14.43
C GLY A 98 -8.54 12.47 -15.02
N VAL A 99 -7.78 11.38 -15.06
CA VAL A 99 -8.25 10.11 -15.60
C VAL A 99 -9.07 9.34 -14.58
N THR A 100 -10.33 9.08 -14.94
CA THR A 100 -11.25 8.24 -14.16
C THR A 100 -11.68 7.03 -14.96
N GLY A 101 -12.00 5.92 -14.30
CA GLY A 101 -12.42 4.68 -14.94
C GLY A 101 -11.66 3.46 -14.41
N ARG A 102 -11.85 2.31 -15.05
CA ARG A 102 -11.14 1.08 -14.69
C ARG A 102 -9.76 1.04 -15.35
N PHE A 103 -8.92 0.14 -14.89
CA PHE A 103 -7.67 -0.20 -15.56
C PHE A 103 -7.96 -1.21 -16.67
N ARG A 104 -7.29 -1.09 -17.81
CA ARG A 104 -7.42 -2.06 -18.90
C ARG A 104 -6.62 -3.31 -18.59
N GLY A 105 -5.45 -3.17 -17.97
CA GLY A 105 -4.54 -4.28 -17.68
C GLY A 105 -3.31 -4.33 -18.60
N ASP A 106 -3.10 -3.32 -19.43
CA ASP A 106 -1.88 -3.19 -20.25
C ASP A 106 -1.05 -1.97 -19.79
N PRO A 107 0.13 -2.18 -19.14
CA PRO A 107 1.01 -1.09 -18.73
C PRO A 107 1.42 -0.13 -19.86
N SER A 108 1.49 -0.64 -21.09
CA SER A 108 1.96 0.09 -22.26
C SER A 108 0.85 0.91 -22.93
N PHE A 109 -0.40 0.76 -22.48
CA PHE A 109 -1.54 1.44 -23.08
C PHE A 109 -1.40 2.97 -22.96
N PRO A 110 -1.40 3.72 -24.08
CA PRO A 110 -1.36 5.17 -24.05
C PRO A 110 -2.71 5.73 -23.57
N LEU A 111 -2.68 6.63 -22.59
CA LEU A 111 -3.86 7.32 -22.05
C LEU A 111 -4.04 8.72 -22.65
N GLU A 112 -3.04 9.21 -23.37
CA GLU A 112 -3.12 10.43 -24.18
C GLU A 112 -3.03 10.07 -25.66
N GLU A 113 -3.83 10.76 -26.46
CA GLU A 113 -3.67 10.72 -27.91
C GLU A 113 -2.34 11.42 -28.26
N PRO A 114 -1.52 10.83 -29.15
CA PRO A 114 -0.32 11.49 -29.61
C PRO A 114 -0.70 12.82 -30.29
N PRO A 115 0.04 13.92 -30.03
CA PRO A 115 -0.28 15.20 -30.64
C PRO A 115 -0.29 15.09 -32.17
N GLU A 116 -1.35 15.61 -32.81
CA GLU A 116 -1.53 15.56 -34.28
C GLU A 116 -0.40 16.28 -35.04
N ASP A 117 0.27 17.23 -34.39
CA ASP A 117 1.38 18.03 -34.93
C ASP A 117 2.75 17.65 -34.30
N ALA A 118 2.98 16.38 -33.98
CA ALA A 118 4.33 15.94 -33.63
C ALA A 118 5.25 16.18 -34.84
N PRO A 119 6.29 17.05 -34.77
CA PRO A 119 7.34 17.03 -35.78
C PRO A 119 7.86 15.59 -35.83
N GLU A 120 8.09 15.06 -37.05
CA GLU A 120 8.75 13.76 -37.24
C GLU A 120 9.89 13.68 -36.23
N ALA A 121 9.73 12.81 -35.22
CA ALA A 121 10.67 12.75 -34.12
C ALA A 121 12.06 12.57 -34.71
N GLU A 122 12.97 13.53 -34.46
CA GLU A 122 14.39 13.30 -34.74
C GLU A 122 14.77 11.98 -34.05
N GLU A 123 15.36 11.06 -34.83
CA GLU A 123 15.78 9.74 -34.36
C GLU A 123 16.58 9.86 -33.06
N GLY A 124 15.93 9.62 -31.91
CA GLY A 124 16.61 9.51 -30.63
C GLY A 124 15.95 10.15 -29.41
N VAL A 125 14.89 10.96 -29.55
CA VAL A 125 14.16 11.49 -28.38
C VAL A 125 12.80 10.81 -28.26
N GLU A 126 12.75 9.70 -27.53
CA GLU A 126 11.47 9.14 -27.07
C GLU A 126 10.82 10.14 -26.11
N VAL A 127 9.86 10.93 -26.59
CA VAL A 127 8.98 11.69 -25.71
C VAL A 127 8.16 10.65 -24.95
N GLU A 128 8.48 10.47 -23.66
CA GLU A 128 7.76 9.53 -22.81
C GLU A 128 6.28 9.95 -22.78
N SER A 129 5.41 9.09 -23.31
CA SER A 129 3.98 9.38 -23.40
C SER A 129 3.25 8.95 -22.12
N PHE A 130 2.19 9.68 -21.75
CA PHE A 130 1.40 9.33 -20.59
C PHE A 130 0.64 8.00 -20.83
N ARG A 131 1.18 6.93 -20.26
CA ARG A 131 0.64 5.55 -20.31
C ARG A 131 -0.05 5.11 -19.02
N GLU A 132 -0.77 4.00 -19.09
CA GLU A 132 -1.47 3.37 -17.98
C GLU A 132 -0.55 3.03 -16.80
N ILE A 133 0.72 2.71 -17.05
CA ILE A 133 1.72 2.47 -16.00
C ILE A 133 1.93 3.68 -15.07
N HIS A 134 1.86 4.91 -15.57
CA HIS A 134 2.00 6.12 -14.75
C HIS A 134 0.77 6.32 -13.86
N ARG A 135 -0.42 6.10 -14.44
CA ARG A 135 -1.68 6.11 -13.71
C ARG A 135 -1.70 5.02 -12.62
N LEU A 136 -1.16 3.83 -12.92
CA LEU A 136 -1.04 2.73 -11.97
C LEU A 136 -0.14 3.14 -10.79
N ALA A 137 1.05 3.68 -11.06
CA ALA A 137 1.95 4.18 -10.03
C ALA A 137 1.28 5.25 -9.15
N PHE A 138 0.52 6.17 -9.75
CA PHE A 138 -0.17 7.23 -9.00
C PHE A 138 -1.26 6.65 -8.10
N THR A 139 -2.04 5.72 -8.62
CA THR A 139 -3.16 5.10 -7.91
C THR A 139 -2.65 4.25 -6.74
N VAL A 140 -1.60 3.46 -6.96
CA VAL A 140 -0.97 2.65 -5.91
C VAL A 140 -0.38 3.55 -4.82
N ALA A 141 0.33 4.63 -5.19
CA ALA A 141 0.88 5.57 -4.22
C ALA A 141 -0.23 6.27 -3.41
N THR A 142 -1.33 6.66 -4.06
CA THR A 142 -2.48 7.29 -3.40
C THR A 142 -3.17 6.33 -2.43
N ILE A 143 -3.44 5.10 -2.85
CA ILE A 143 -4.04 4.09 -1.98
C ILE A 143 -3.10 3.80 -0.82
N ASP A 144 -1.83 3.50 -1.08
CA ASP A 144 -0.84 3.18 -0.04
C ASP A 144 -0.69 4.31 0.97
N HIS A 145 -0.72 5.57 0.51
CA HIS A 145 -0.75 6.73 1.39
C HIS A 145 -1.98 6.71 2.32
N ASP A 146 -3.17 6.40 1.80
CA ASP A 146 -4.41 6.49 2.56
C ASP A 146 -4.70 5.25 3.42
N VAL A 147 -4.14 4.08 3.09
CA VAL A 147 -4.52 2.81 3.72
C VAL A 147 -3.39 2.03 4.33
N ALA A 148 -2.12 2.39 4.16
CA ALA A 148 -1.05 1.60 4.77
C ALA A 148 -1.16 1.64 6.29
N VAL A 149 -1.71 0.59 6.91
CA VAL A 149 -1.90 0.51 8.36
C VAL A 149 -0.78 -0.28 9.04
N VAL A 150 -0.40 0.16 10.24
CA VAL A 150 0.45 -0.56 11.19
C VAL A 150 -0.15 -0.49 12.59
N PRO A 151 0.08 -1.51 13.44
CA PRO A 151 -0.35 -1.45 14.83
C PRO A 151 0.58 -0.55 15.65
N VAL A 152 0.01 0.15 16.64
CA VAL A 152 0.77 1.02 17.55
C VAL A 152 1.89 0.23 18.22
N GLY A 153 3.10 0.79 18.17
CA GLY A 153 4.29 0.20 18.78
C GLY A 153 5.05 -0.80 17.91
N ALA A 154 4.57 -1.15 16.70
CA ALA A 154 5.33 -1.96 15.76
C ALA A 154 6.57 -1.26 15.18
N PHE A 155 6.58 0.07 15.20
CA PHE A 155 7.71 0.90 14.80
C PHE A 155 8.03 1.92 15.90
N ILE A 156 9.27 2.38 15.94
CA ILE A 156 9.76 3.41 16.86
C ILE A 156 10.59 4.44 16.09
N ALA A 157 10.65 5.65 16.61
CA ALA A 157 11.65 6.64 16.22
C ALA A 157 12.91 6.44 17.06
N ASP A 158 14.06 6.29 16.42
CA ASP A 158 15.34 6.18 17.10
C ASP A 158 15.91 7.56 17.51
N ALA A 159 17.11 7.59 18.09
CA ALA A 159 17.77 8.83 18.49
C ALA A 159 18.13 9.75 17.29
N ALA A 160 18.25 9.19 16.09
CA ALA A 160 18.45 9.92 14.84
C ALA A 160 17.12 10.33 14.17
N LYS A 161 15.98 10.14 14.87
CA LYS A 161 14.63 10.38 14.38
C LYS A 161 14.28 9.55 13.13
N GLN A 162 14.93 8.40 12.97
CA GLN A 162 14.62 7.43 11.93
C GLN A 162 13.55 6.46 12.41
N ILE A 163 12.55 6.21 11.58
CA ILE A 163 11.51 5.23 11.83
C ILE A 163 12.05 3.82 11.52
N ILE A 164 12.17 3.00 12.55
CA ILE A 164 12.68 1.63 12.45
C ILE A 164 11.70 0.60 13.05
N PRO A 165 11.72 -0.65 12.58
CA PRO A 165 10.91 -1.71 13.17
C PRO A 165 11.26 -1.94 14.65
N ASN A 166 10.25 -2.03 15.50
CA ASN A 166 10.43 -2.31 16.92
C ASN A 166 10.64 -3.80 17.17
N LYS A 167 11.89 -4.21 17.44
CA LYS A 167 12.22 -5.61 17.76
C LYS A 167 11.56 -6.12 19.06
N ALA A 168 11.13 -5.22 19.94
CA ALA A 168 10.44 -5.56 21.18
C ALA A 168 8.91 -5.64 21.02
N TYR A 169 8.37 -5.39 19.82
CA TYR A 169 6.94 -5.51 19.58
C TYR A 169 6.51 -6.99 19.66
N SER A 170 5.56 -7.27 20.55
CA SER A 170 5.03 -8.63 20.79
C SER A 170 3.57 -8.79 20.39
N GLY A 171 2.94 -7.75 19.84
CA GLY A 171 1.53 -7.77 19.45
C GLY A 171 0.62 -6.93 20.35
N LEU A 172 -0.63 -6.80 19.93
CA LEU A 172 -1.69 -6.14 20.69
C LEU A 172 -2.40 -7.13 21.62
N SER A 173 -2.79 -6.67 22.81
CA SER A 173 -3.72 -7.43 23.67
C SER A 173 -5.07 -7.58 22.99
N TYR A 174 -5.92 -8.50 23.48
CA TYR A 174 -7.27 -8.69 22.94
C TYR A 174 -8.02 -7.36 22.85
N GLY A 175 -8.19 -6.65 23.96
CA GLY A 175 -8.92 -5.37 23.98
C GLY A 175 -8.29 -4.26 23.15
N ALA A 176 -6.96 -4.24 22.98
CA ALA A 176 -6.29 -3.27 22.11
C ALA A 176 -6.50 -3.60 20.62
N ALA A 177 -6.43 -4.88 20.24
CA ALA A 177 -6.67 -5.31 18.87
C ALA A 177 -8.10 -5.01 18.39
N GLY A 178 -9.08 -4.89 19.30
CA GLY A 178 -10.45 -4.51 18.96
C GLY A 178 -10.69 -3.00 18.86
N ALA A 179 -9.67 -2.16 19.01
CA ALA A 179 -9.83 -0.71 19.11
C ALA A 179 -9.12 0.02 17.96
N LEU A 180 -9.82 0.92 17.26
CA LEU A 180 -9.26 1.67 16.12
C LEU A 180 -8.03 2.51 16.51
N ARG A 181 -8.00 3.12 17.70
CA ARG A 181 -6.81 3.80 18.27
C ARG A 181 -5.52 2.99 18.30
N SER A 182 -5.59 1.67 18.20
CA SER A 182 -4.40 0.80 18.20
C SER A 182 -3.80 0.61 16.81
N TYR A 183 -4.31 1.34 15.82
CA TYR A 183 -3.87 1.30 14.43
C TYR A 183 -3.57 2.71 13.92
N CYS A 184 -2.48 2.84 13.19
CA CYS A 184 -2.00 4.11 12.65
C CYS A 184 -1.59 3.97 11.18
N HIS A 185 -1.54 5.10 10.49
CA HIS A 185 -1.01 5.20 9.13
C HIS A 185 0.52 5.05 9.11
N PHE A 186 1.01 4.23 8.19
CA PHE A 186 2.42 4.00 7.91
C PHE A 186 2.87 4.87 6.73
N ARG A 187 2.96 6.17 7.03
CA ARG A 187 3.44 7.25 6.17
C ARG A 187 4.07 8.34 7.03
N PRO A 188 4.80 9.30 6.45
CA PRO A 188 5.23 10.49 7.19
C PRO A 188 4.05 11.14 7.90
N ALA A 189 4.24 11.49 9.18
CA ALA A 189 3.20 12.10 9.98
C ALA A 189 2.72 13.43 9.36
N GLU A 190 1.40 13.57 9.21
CA GLU A 190 0.75 14.79 8.75
C GLU A 190 -0.02 15.49 9.87
N SER A 191 -0.42 14.76 10.91
CA SER A 191 -1.10 15.39 12.03
C SER A 191 -0.13 16.32 12.78
N PRO A 192 -0.56 17.53 13.15
CA PRO A 192 0.27 18.46 13.93
C PRO A 192 0.78 17.84 15.24
N LEU A 193 0.01 16.91 15.82
CA LEU A 193 0.37 16.22 17.06
C LEU A 193 1.53 15.24 16.87
N ALA A 194 1.49 14.42 15.81
CA ALA A 194 2.55 13.46 15.52
C ALA A 194 3.82 14.16 15.05
N VAL A 195 3.69 15.19 14.21
CA VAL A 195 4.81 16.04 13.78
C VAL A 195 5.49 16.69 14.99
N ALA A 196 4.74 17.35 15.87
CA ALA A 196 5.29 17.98 17.06
C ALA A 196 5.97 16.97 18.00
N SER A 197 5.46 15.74 18.07
CA SER A 197 6.06 14.67 18.88
C SER A 197 7.40 14.19 18.34
N LEU A 198 7.56 14.14 17.02
CA LEU A 198 8.84 13.83 16.35
C LEU A 198 9.83 15.00 16.44
N GLU A 199 9.35 16.25 16.50
CA GLU A 199 10.22 17.43 16.62
C GLU A 199 10.80 17.63 18.02
N LYS A 200 10.02 17.29 19.06
CA LYS A 200 10.42 17.45 20.47
C LYS A 200 11.77 16.80 20.77
N PRO A 201 12.62 17.42 21.60
CA PRO A 201 13.85 16.80 22.07
C PRO A 201 13.56 15.53 22.88
N GLY A 202 14.29 14.46 22.57
CA GLY A 202 14.15 13.15 23.22
C GLY A 202 13.51 12.10 22.31
N LEU A 203 13.27 10.91 22.87
CA LEU A 203 12.62 9.82 22.14
C LEU A 203 11.11 10.03 22.15
N ALA A 204 10.52 10.12 20.96
CA ALA A 204 9.08 10.15 20.81
C ALA A 204 8.47 8.81 21.26
N ARG A 205 7.28 8.86 21.87
CA ARG A 205 6.58 7.64 22.29
C ARG A 205 6.09 6.89 21.05
N PRO A 206 6.16 5.55 21.00
CA PRO A 206 5.76 4.80 19.81
C PRO A 206 4.30 5.00 19.35
N GLY A 207 3.41 5.45 20.24
CA GLY A 207 2.02 5.78 19.89
C GLY A 207 1.82 7.19 19.34
N ASP A 208 2.82 8.07 19.47
CA ASP A 208 2.70 9.49 19.12
C ASP A 208 3.46 9.85 17.84
N ILE A 209 4.04 8.87 17.12
CA ILE A 209 4.88 9.08 15.93
C ILE A 209 4.13 8.93 14.60
N PHE A 210 2.88 8.46 14.64
CA PHE A 210 2.03 8.23 13.46
C PHE A 210 0.65 8.81 13.67
N ASP A 211 -0.07 9.02 12.56
CA ASP A 211 -1.44 9.48 12.57
C ASP A 211 -2.39 8.31 12.83
N ALA A 212 -3.30 8.45 13.80
CA ALA A 212 -4.27 7.41 14.13
C ALA A 212 -5.36 7.31 13.06
N ILE A 213 -5.71 6.10 12.64
CA ILE A 213 -6.75 5.91 11.60
C ILE A 213 -8.15 6.28 12.09
N GLU A 214 -8.36 6.35 13.41
CA GLU A 214 -9.64 6.75 14.00
C GLU A 214 -9.97 8.24 13.80
N ASP A 215 -8.96 9.06 13.53
CA ASP A 215 -9.11 10.49 13.32
C ASP A 215 -9.48 10.85 11.86
N ASP A 216 -9.40 9.88 10.95
CA ASP A 216 -9.70 10.05 9.53
C ASP A 216 -11.11 10.60 9.28
N LYS A 217 -11.25 11.31 8.15
CA LYS A 217 -12.51 11.90 7.70
C LYS A 217 -12.96 11.27 6.36
N PRO A 218 -14.27 11.03 6.16
CA PRO A 218 -15.36 11.20 7.14
C PRO A 218 -15.26 10.20 8.30
N THR A 219 -15.96 10.46 9.41
CA THR A 219 -15.92 9.56 10.58
C THR A 219 -16.61 8.25 10.23
N GLY A 220 -16.07 7.10 10.64
CA GLY A 220 -16.64 5.79 10.28
C GLY A 220 -16.12 5.21 8.95
N THR A 221 -15.04 5.77 8.38
CA THR A 221 -14.30 5.22 7.23
C THR A 221 -13.62 3.89 7.51
N TRP A 222 -13.45 3.54 8.78
CA TRP A 222 -12.79 2.32 9.22
C TRP A 222 -13.70 1.48 10.10
N SER A 223 -13.56 0.17 9.99
CA SER A 223 -14.13 -0.78 10.94
C SER A 223 -13.06 -1.72 11.46
N VAL A 224 -13.22 -2.16 12.70
CA VAL A 224 -12.44 -3.23 13.30
C VAL A 224 -13.38 -4.32 13.81
N THR A 225 -13.13 -5.56 13.41
CA THR A 225 -13.94 -6.72 13.80
C THR A 225 -13.02 -7.90 14.07
N TYR A 226 -13.36 -8.75 15.03
CA TYR A 226 -12.64 -10.01 15.18
C TYR A 226 -13.08 -11.04 14.12
N ASP A 227 -12.18 -11.95 13.81
CA ASP A 227 -12.53 -13.17 13.10
C ASP A 227 -13.42 -14.08 13.97
N SER A 228 -14.00 -15.11 13.36
CA SER A 228 -14.92 -16.03 14.07
C SER A 228 -14.27 -16.77 15.25
N SER A 229 -12.94 -16.94 15.23
CA SER A 229 -12.19 -17.58 16.30
C SER A 229 -11.70 -16.62 17.38
N ASN A 230 -11.90 -15.30 17.21
CA ASN A 230 -11.36 -14.25 18.08
C ASN A 230 -9.83 -14.28 18.25
N THR A 231 -9.11 -14.86 17.29
CA THR A 231 -7.64 -14.94 17.30
C THR A 231 -6.99 -13.85 16.47
N ALA A 232 -7.75 -13.17 15.61
CA ALA A 232 -7.27 -12.05 14.82
C ALA A 232 -8.29 -10.91 14.78
N ALA A 233 -7.81 -9.67 14.84
CA ALA A 233 -8.59 -8.50 14.51
C ALA A 233 -8.40 -8.15 13.03
N CYS A 234 -9.49 -7.82 12.36
CA CYS A 234 -9.55 -7.40 10.97
C CYS A 234 -9.99 -5.94 10.89
N VAL A 235 -9.15 -5.12 10.28
CA VAL A 235 -9.44 -3.71 9.99
C VAL A 235 -9.77 -3.57 8.51
N LYS A 236 -10.83 -2.84 8.18
CA LYS A 236 -11.30 -2.63 6.80
C LYS A 236 -11.51 -1.14 6.53
N SER A 237 -11.14 -0.70 5.33
CA SER A 237 -11.47 0.64 4.84
C SER A 237 -12.77 0.62 4.03
N PHE A 238 -13.68 1.54 4.33
CA PHE A 238 -14.88 1.80 3.54
C PHE A 238 -14.65 2.90 2.49
N TYR A 239 -13.65 3.76 2.70
CA TYR A 239 -13.24 4.76 1.70
C TYR A 239 -12.46 4.12 0.55
N TRP A 240 -11.65 3.10 0.85
CA TRP A 240 -10.99 2.26 -0.15
C TRP A 240 -11.52 0.83 -0.06
N PRO A 241 -12.69 0.53 -0.66
CA PRO A 241 -13.25 -0.81 -0.68
C PRO A 241 -12.23 -1.78 -1.28
N GLY A 242 -11.98 -2.87 -0.56
CA GLY A 242 -10.96 -3.85 -0.93
C GLY A 242 -9.70 -3.81 -0.08
N TYR A 243 -9.50 -2.77 0.74
CA TYR A 243 -8.42 -2.79 1.73
C TYR A 243 -8.79 -3.63 2.96
N PHE A 244 -7.91 -4.56 3.30
CA PHE A 244 -8.00 -5.42 4.47
C PHE A 244 -6.68 -5.44 5.20
N PHE A 245 -6.75 -5.32 6.52
CA PHE A 245 -5.61 -5.46 7.42
C PHE A 245 -5.96 -6.45 8.51
N PHE A 246 -5.01 -7.31 8.88
CA PHE A 246 -5.17 -8.24 9.99
C PHE A 246 -4.07 -8.04 11.03
N GLN A 247 -4.41 -8.30 12.29
CA GLN A 247 -3.50 -8.37 13.42
C GLN A 247 -3.82 -9.61 14.24
N THR A 248 -2.87 -10.54 14.37
CA THR A 248 -3.01 -11.70 15.25
C THR A 248 -2.94 -11.25 16.71
N VAL A 249 -3.95 -11.60 17.52
CA VAL A 249 -4.03 -11.16 18.92
C VAL A 249 -2.87 -11.77 19.71
N GLY A 250 -2.15 -10.94 20.47
CA GLY A 250 -1.04 -11.36 21.31
C GLY A 250 0.22 -11.81 20.55
N ALA A 251 0.31 -11.55 19.25
CA ALA A 251 1.48 -11.87 18.44
C ALA A 251 1.92 -10.67 17.57
N ALA A 252 3.20 -10.62 17.23
CA ALA A 252 3.75 -9.57 16.36
C ALA A 252 3.37 -9.73 14.86
N GLU A 253 2.51 -10.69 14.53
CA GLU A 253 2.10 -11.00 13.16
C GLU A 253 0.92 -10.11 12.73
N TYR A 254 1.14 -9.31 11.70
CA TYR A 254 0.14 -8.44 11.10
C TYR A 254 0.44 -8.20 9.61
N GLY A 255 -0.53 -7.68 8.89
CA GLY A 255 -0.34 -7.29 7.50
C GLY A 255 -1.58 -6.68 6.88
N GLY A 256 -1.34 -5.77 5.93
CA GLY A 256 -2.37 -5.18 5.08
C GLY A 256 -2.21 -5.60 3.64
N VAL A 257 -3.34 -5.66 2.94
CA VAL A 257 -3.45 -5.90 1.50
C VAL A 257 -4.60 -5.11 0.90
N TYR A 258 -4.50 -4.84 -0.40
CA TYR A 258 -5.59 -4.26 -1.17
C TYR A 258 -6.05 -5.21 -2.28
N PHE A 259 -7.35 -5.43 -2.41
CA PHE A 259 -7.97 -6.18 -3.51
C PHE A 259 -9.15 -5.38 -4.06
N GLY A 260 -8.97 -4.69 -5.16
CA GLY A 260 -10.01 -3.81 -5.69
C GLY A 260 -9.65 -3.20 -7.05
N ASN A 261 -10.48 -2.28 -7.53
CA ASN A 261 -10.32 -1.62 -8.82
C ASN A 261 -9.54 -0.30 -8.75
N GLY A 262 -9.05 0.08 -7.57
CA GLY A 262 -8.30 1.31 -7.34
C GLY A 262 -9.13 2.58 -7.35
N MET A 263 -10.45 2.48 -7.14
CA MET A 263 -11.34 3.64 -7.04
C MET A 263 -11.79 3.88 -5.59
N PRO A 264 -11.71 5.13 -5.08
CA PRO A 264 -12.22 5.47 -3.76
C PRO A 264 -13.74 5.60 -3.76
N ASN A 265 -14.36 5.28 -2.63
CA ASN A 265 -15.77 5.48 -2.36
C ASN A 265 -16.03 6.92 -1.90
N LYS A 266 -16.17 7.84 -2.86
CA LYS A 266 -16.43 9.27 -2.59
C LYS A 266 -17.83 9.53 -2.01
N GLU A 267 -18.76 8.58 -2.15
CA GLU A 267 -20.13 8.68 -1.66
C GLU A 267 -20.25 8.43 -0.14
N LEU A 268 -19.17 7.97 0.50
CA LEU A 268 -19.16 7.61 1.91
C LEU A 268 -19.61 8.76 2.83
N ALA A 269 -19.34 10.01 2.45
CA ALA A 269 -19.76 11.20 3.19
C ALA A 269 -21.28 11.44 3.20
N PHE A 270 -22.04 10.83 2.27
CA PHE A 270 -23.49 10.98 2.15
C PHE A 270 -24.28 9.78 2.69
N GLY A 271 -23.60 8.67 3.02
CA GLY A 271 -24.22 7.39 3.37
C GLY A 271 -24.00 6.91 4.80
N LEU A 272 -23.32 7.69 5.65
CA LEU A 272 -23.07 7.41 7.08
C LEU A 272 -23.95 8.26 7.99
#